data_AF-A0A0V9GR44-F1
#
_entry.id   AF-A0A0V9GR44-F1
#
_cell.length_a   1.000
_cell.length_b   1.000
_cell.length_c   1.000
_cell.angle_alpha   90.00
_cell.angle_beta   90.00
_cell.angle_gamma   90.00
#
_symmetry.space_group_name_H-M   'P 1'
#
loop_
_entity.id
_entity.type
_entity.pdbx_description
1 polymer ?
#
loop_
_entity_poly.entity_id
_entity_poly.type
_entity_poly.pdbx_seq_one_letter_code
_entity_poly.pdbx_strand_id
1 'polypeptide(L)'
;MDESRKQFLEFAKKQNLSLAYGDCGYVYSSTEMAWRAWQASRAAIEITAPKFIDSREALAKGFTVDYSNGFGDAMDAYEENIRAAGIKVKE
;
A
#
# COMPACT_ATOMS: atom_id res chain seq x y z
N MET A 1 0.70 13.07 -0.97
CA MET A 1 1.74 12.31 -1.72
C MET A 1 1.67 10.88 -1.23
N ASP A 2 1.52 9.92 -2.14
CA ASP A 2 1.35 8.50 -1.82
C ASP A 2 2.53 7.98 -0.97
N GLU A 3 2.26 7.14 0.04
CA GLU A 3 3.29 6.70 1.00
C GLU A 3 4.42 5.92 0.28
N SER A 4 4.05 5.13 -0.73
CA SER A 4 4.97 4.47 -1.66
C SER A 4 5.94 5.44 -2.35
N ARG A 5 5.47 6.63 -2.73
CA ARG A 5 6.32 7.66 -3.35
C ARG A 5 7.28 8.27 -2.33
N LYS A 6 6.87 8.47 -1.08
CA LYS A 6 7.78 8.93 -0.02
C LYS A 6 8.91 7.92 0.22
N GLN A 7 8.58 6.63 0.28
CA GLN A 7 9.58 5.56 0.43
C GLN A 7 10.58 5.55 -0.74
N PHE A 8 10.10 5.74 -1.97
CA PHE A 8 11.00 5.88 -3.12
C PHE A 8 11.91 7.10 -3.00
N LEU A 9 11.38 8.26 -2.60
CA LEU A 9 12.17 9.48 -2.44
C LEU A 9 13.28 9.30 -1.40
N GLU A 10 13.00 8.60 -0.30
CA GLU A 10 14.01 8.27 0.71
C GLU A 10 15.09 7.32 0.17
N PHE A 11 14.69 6.30 -0.60
CA PHE A 11 15.64 5.45 -1.33
C PHE A 11 16.52 6.27 -2.29
N ALA A 12 15.90 7.11 -3.12
CA ALA A 12 16.58 7.89 -4.14
C ALA A 12 17.58 8.90 -3.53
N LYS A 13 17.23 9.54 -2.40
CA LYS A 13 18.15 10.37 -1.63
C LYS A 13 19.37 9.57 -1.14
N LYS A 14 19.15 8.38 -0.56
CA LYS A 14 20.24 7.52 -0.07
C LYS A 14 21.19 7.07 -1.19
N GLN A 15 20.68 6.92 -2.41
CA GLN A 15 21.46 6.56 -3.59
C GLN A 15 22.02 7.77 -4.36
N ASN A 16 21.88 8.99 -3.83
CA ASN A 16 22.29 10.24 -4.48
C ASN A 16 21.71 10.42 -5.89
N LEU A 17 20.48 9.94 -6.13
CA LEU A 17 19.78 10.16 -7.39
C LEU A 17 19.25 11.59 -7.44
N SER A 18 19.34 12.22 -8.63
CA SER A 18 18.76 13.53 -8.84
C SER A 18 17.23 13.45 -8.87
N LEU A 19 16.57 14.31 -8.10
CA LEU A 19 15.11 14.32 -7.93
C LEU A 19 14.42 15.43 -8.74
N ALA A 20 15.12 16.05 -9.70
CA ALA A 20 14.51 17.02 -10.60
C ALA A 20 13.32 16.36 -11.35
N TYR A 21 12.15 16.97 -11.23
CA TYR A 21 10.91 16.46 -11.79
C TYR A 21 10.37 17.50 -12.78
N GLY A 22 10.10 17.06 -14.01
CA GLY A 22 9.52 17.88 -15.07
C GLY A 22 8.09 17.46 -15.39
N ASP A 23 7.57 17.94 -16.52
CA ASP A 23 6.17 17.71 -16.91
C ASP A 23 5.85 16.24 -17.18
N CYS A 24 6.85 15.43 -17.54
CA CYS A 24 6.69 14.02 -17.93
C CYS A 24 7.30 13.00 -16.96
N GLY A 25 7.73 13.41 -15.76
CA GLY A 25 8.37 12.52 -14.79
C GLY A 25 9.70 13.05 -14.26
N TYR A 26 10.55 12.15 -13.75
CA TYR A 26 11.90 12.53 -13.35
C TYR A 26 12.75 12.86 -14.58
N VAL A 27 13.45 13.99 -14.54
CA VAL A 27 14.24 14.51 -15.68
C VAL A 27 15.41 13.59 -16.02
N TYR A 28 15.98 12.95 -15.00
CA TYR A 28 17.13 12.06 -15.15
C TYR A 28 16.67 10.63 -15.40
N SER A 29 17.19 10.03 -16.47
CA SER A 29 16.81 8.69 -16.92
C SER A 29 17.07 7.60 -15.86
N SER A 30 18.14 7.74 -15.06
CA SER A 30 18.43 6.82 -13.96
C SER A 30 17.36 6.87 -12.87
N THR A 31 16.94 8.06 -12.45
CA THR A 31 15.89 8.25 -11.45
C THR A 31 14.53 7.80 -11.99
N GLU A 32 14.21 8.14 -13.24
CA GLU A 32 12.94 7.75 -13.87
C GLU A 32 12.85 6.23 -14.03
N MET A 33 13.94 5.56 -14.46
CA MET A 33 13.97 4.12 -14.59
C MET A 33 13.89 3.42 -13.23
N ALA A 34 14.56 3.95 -12.21
CA ALA A 34 14.43 3.46 -10.83
C ALA A 34 12.99 3.61 -10.31
N TRP A 35 12.33 4.73 -10.60
CA TRP A 35 10.93 4.97 -10.23
C TRP A 35 9.99 3.97 -10.90
N ARG A 36 10.13 3.75 -12.21
CA ARG A 36 9.32 2.77 -12.95
C ARG A 36 9.54 1.34 -12.44
N ALA A 37 10.79 0.96 -12.17
CA ALA A 37 11.10 -0.34 -11.59
C ALA A 37 10.47 -0.51 -10.19
N TRP A 38 10.50 0.55 -9.37
CA TRP A 38 9.88 0.58 -8.05
C TRP A 38 8.36 0.38 -8.11
N GLN A 39 7.69 1.07 -9.03
CA GLN A 39 6.25 0.92 -9.26
C GLN A 39 5.92 -0.48 -9.78
N ALA A 40 6.66 -1.00 -10.76
CA ALA A 40 6.45 -2.32 -11.34
C ALA A 40 6.63 -3.44 -10.30
N SER A 41 7.67 -3.36 -9.47
CA SER A 41 7.93 -4.32 -8.39
C SER A 41 6.77 -4.43 -7.41
N ARG A 42 6.14 -3.30 -7.06
CA ARG A 42 4.99 -3.27 -6.14
C ARG A 42 3.69 -3.70 -6.80
N ALA A 43 3.47 -3.30 -8.05
CA ALA A 43 2.29 -3.70 -8.82
C ALA A 43 2.25 -5.22 -9.11
N ALA A 44 3.40 -5.90 -9.03
CA ALA A 44 3.53 -7.35 -9.12
C ALA A 44 3.18 -8.08 -7.81
N ILE A 45 3.15 -7.37 -6.68
CA ILE A 45 2.71 -7.93 -5.40
C ILE A 45 1.19 -7.81 -5.34
N GLU A 46 0.53 -8.95 -5.22
CA GLU A 46 -0.91 -9.04 -5.02
C GLU A 46 -1.17 -9.78 -3.72
N ILE A 47 -1.98 -9.17 -2.85
CA ILE A 47 -2.42 -9.81 -1.62
C ILE A 47 -3.92 -10.08 -1.70
N THR A 48 -4.36 -11.15 -1.04
CA THR A 48 -5.78 -11.42 -0.81
C THR A 48 -6.16 -10.86 0.54
N ALA A 49 -7.17 -9.98 0.58
CA ALA A 49 -7.67 -9.50 1.85
C ALA A 49 -8.24 -10.67 2.68
N PRO A 50 -8.01 -10.68 4.00
CA PRO A 50 -8.74 -11.58 4.89
C PRO A 50 -10.25 -11.44 4.67
N LYS A 51 -10.98 -12.56 4.67
CA LYS A 51 -12.43 -12.53 4.51
C LYS A 51 -13.06 -11.70 5.63
N PHE A 52 -13.79 -10.64 5.27
CA PHE A 52 -14.63 -9.92 6.20
C PHE A 52 -15.66 -10.88 6.82
N ILE A 53 -15.76 -10.88 8.15
CA ILE A 53 -16.82 -11.57 8.87
C ILE A 53 -17.69 -10.52 9.55
N ASP A 54 -19.00 -10.60 9.34
CA ASP A 54 -19.93 -9.70 10.00
C ASP A 54 -20.07 -10.05 11.50
N SER A 55 -20.70 -9.16 12.27
CA SER A 55 -20.92 -9.37 13.70
C SER A 55 -21.67 -10.65 14.03
N ARG A 56 -22.54 -11.12 13.13
CA ARG A 56 -23.30 -12.36 13.34
C ARG A 56 -22.41 -13.59 13.17
N GLU A 57 -21.55 -13.61 12.16
CA GLU A 57 -20.56 -14.66 11.94
C GLU A 57 -19.50 -14.66 13.06
N ALA A 58 -19.09 -13.49 13.56
CA ALA A 58 -18.19 -13.38 14.70
C ALA A 58 -18.81 -13.94 16.00
N LEU A 59 -20.06 -13.57 16.30
CA LEU A 59 -20.79 -14.09 17.47
C LEU A 59 -20.97 -15.62 17.39
N ALA A 60 -21.27 -16.15 16.20
CA ALA A 60 -21.42 -17.59 16.00
C ALA A 60 -20.12 -18.38 16.24
N LYS A 61 -18.95 -17.73 16.11
CA LYS A 61 -17.62 -18.29 16.43
C LYS A 61 -17.21 -18.09 17.89
N GLY A 62 -18.07 -17.50 18.73
CA GLY A 62 -17.83 -17.29 20.15
C GLY A 62 -17.07 -16.02 20.51
N PHE A 63 -16.89 -15.09 19.55
CA PHE A 63 -16.30 -13.78 19.83
C PHE A 63 -17.29 -12.86 20.57
N THR A 64 -16.78 -11.96 21.41
CA THR A 64 -17.60 -10.96 22.12
C THR A 64 -18.00 -9.81 21.19
N VAL A 65 -19.09 -9.10 21.52
CA VAL A 65 -19.68 -8.03 20.69
C VAL A 65 -18.66 -6.94 20.32
N ASP A 66 -17.77 -6.58 21.24
CA ASP A 66 -16.73 -5.56 21.01
C ASP A 66 -15.75 -5.93 19.89
N TYR A 67 -15.48 -7.23 19.70
CA TYR A 67 -14.59 -7.71 18.63
C TYR A 67 -15.20 -7.47 17.24
N SER A 68 -16.53 -7.52 17.12
CA SER A 68 -17.20 -7.37 15.82
C SER A 68 -17.24 -5.94 15.28
N ASN A 69 -17.31 -4.95 16.16
CA ASN A 69 -17.32 -3.54 15.76
C ASN A 69 -15.92 -3.07 15.34
N GLY A 70 -14.86 -3.56 16.01
CA GLY A 70 -13.48 -3.20 15.68
C GLY A 70 -12.88 -3.95 14.48
N PHE A 71 -13.47 -5.08 14.07
CA PHE A 71 -12.92 -5.89 12.98
C PHE A 71 -13.03 -5.18 11.62
N GLY A 72 -14.17 -4.56 11.33
CA GLY A 72 -14.35 -3.82 10.06
C GLY A 72 -13.42 -2.64 9.92
N ASP A 73 -13.39 -1.77 10.93
CA ASP A 73 -12.49 -0.60 10.95
C ASP A 73 -11.01 -1.01 10.80
N ALA A 74 -10.60 -2.12 11.44
CA ALA A 74 -9.24 -2.64 11.32
C ALA A 74 -8.93 -3.20 9.92
N MET A 75 -9.91 -3.84 9.27
CA MET A 75 -9.78 -4.35 7.91
C MET A 75 -9.68 -3.21 6.89
N ASP A 76 -10.51 -2.18 7.02
CA ASP A 76 -10.45 -0.99 6.16
C ASP A 76 -9.10 -0.27 6.29
N ALA A 77 -8.64 -0.06 7.54
CA ALA A 77 -7.34 0.55 7.79
C ALA A 77 -6.18 -0.32 7.26
N TYR A 78 -6.28 -1.64 7.35
CA TYR A 78 -5.30 -2.57 6.78
C TYR A 78 -5.22 -2.44 5.25
N GLU A 79 -6.35 -2.47 4.56
CA GLU A 79 -6.38 -2.35 3.11
C GLU A 79 -5.89 -0.98 2.63
N GLU A 80 -6.28 0.10 3.30
CA GLU A 80 -5.83 1.46 3.00
C GLU A 80 -4.30 1.57 3.09
N ASN A 81 -3.71 1.06 4.18
CA ASN A 81 -2.26 1.09 4.37
C ASN A 81 -1.49 0.31 3.28
N ILE A 82 -2.04 -0.81 2.80
CA ILE A 82 -1.42 -1.61 1.75
C ILE A 82 -1.53 -0.92 0.40
N ARG A 83 -2.69 -0.34 0.08
CA ARG A 83 -2.87 0.48 -1.12
C ARG A 83 -1.93 1.68 -1.12
N ALA A 84 -1.77 2.36 0.02
CA ALA A 84 -0.83 3.48 0.19
C ALA A 84 0.65 3.05 0.01
N ALA A 85 0.98 1.80 0.31
CA ALA A 85 2.28 1.20 0.01
C ALA A 85 2.48 0.89 -1.49
N GLY A 86 1.45 1.10 -2.33
CA GLY A 86 1.45 0.86 -3.77
C GLY A 86 1.23 -0.61 -4.15
N ILE A 87 0.71 -1.42 -3.23
CA ILE A 87 0.47 -2.86 -3.40
C ILE A 87 -1.01 -3.09 -3.73
N LYS A 88 -1.30 -4.07 -4.58
CA LYS A 88 -2.68 -4.42 -4.94
C LYS A 88 -3.31 -5.33 -3.89
N VAL A 89 -4.54 -5.00 -3.51
CA VAL A 89 -5.40 -5.83 -2.65
C VAL A 89 -6.54 -6.38 -3.49
N LYS A 90 -6.71 -7.71 -3.50
CA LYS A 90 -7.86 -8.38 -4.12
C LYS A 90 -9.01 -8.44 -3.13
N GLU A 91 -10.18 -8.00 -3.60
CA GLU A 91 -11.48 -8.13 -2.96
C GLU A 91 -11.98 -9.59 -2.97
#